data_AF-A0A7S4Q3L1-F1
#
_entry.id   AF-A0A7S4Q3L1-F1
#
_cell.length_a   1.000
_cell.length_b   1.000
_cell.length_c   1.000
_cell.angle_alpha   90.00
_cell.angle_beta   90.00
_cell.angle_gamma   90.00
#
_symmetry.space_group_name_H-M   'P 1'
#
loop_
_entity.id
_entity.type
_entity.pdbx_description
1 polymer ?
#
loop_
_entity_poly.entity_id
_entity_poly.type
_entity_poly.pdbx_seq_one_letter_code
_entity_poly.pdbx_strand_id
1 'polypeptide(L)'
;MASLSETNETKDICSAQWLLLWTTAAYAPEHPAKDEQAVRGRQAQRPTIGPGFFAQSPPTSKHGTSEAALDTFFGKFQDLCREGPYANCFKQALQDFGRPSVASRRELMLWLCMAENRCLKQAGLPTKRCRYTELMGRWRYPDGYL
;
A
#
# COMPACT_ATOMS: atom_id res chain seq x y z
N MET A 1 -29.59 3.74 9.36
CA MET A 1 -28.71 2.56 9.24
C MET A 1 -27.31 3.08 8.97
N ALA A 2 -26.43 3.10 9.98
CA ALA A 2 -25.08 3.60 9.81
C ALA A 2 -24.30 2.62 8.92
N SER A 3 -23.92 3.09 7.74
CA SER A 3 -23.07 2.33 6.84
C SER A 3 -21.69 2.16 7.46
N LEU A 4 -21.14 0.95 7.43
CA LEU A 4 -19.71 0.68 7.68
C LEU A 4 -18.80 1.42 6.65
N SER A 5 -19.37 2.23 5.75
CA SER A 5 -18.69 2.88 4.65
C SER A 5 -18.20 4.31 4.88
N GLU A 6 -18.48 5.00 6.00
CA GLU A 6 -18.20 6.45 6.06
C GLU A 6 -17.03 6.87 6.96
N THR A 7 -16.68 6.13 8.00
CA THR A 7 -15.55 6.49 8.87
C THR A 7 -14.39 5.50 8.73
N ASN A 8 -13.15 6.01 8.73
CA ASN A 8 -11.93 5.19 8.79
C ASN A 8 -11.55 4.85 10.25
N GLU A 9 -12.54 4.81 11.14
CA GLU A 9 -12.35 4.53 12.57
C GLU A 9 -12.05 3.05 12.80
N THR A 10 -11.03 2.78 13.61
CA THR A 10 -10.71 1.43 14.06
C THR A 10 -11.57 1.08 15.27
N LYS A 11 -12.51 0.16 15.12
CA LYS A 11 -13.38 -0.31 16.21
C LYS A 11 -12.86 -1.60 16.84
N ASP A 12 -12.13 -2.38 16.06
CA ASP A 12 -11.60 -3.69 16.41
C ASP A 12 -10.29 -3.97 15.65
N ILE A 13 -9.65 -5.10 15.98
CA ILE A 13 -8.38 -5.52 15.36
C ILE A 13 -8.50 -5.70 13.84
N CYS A 14 -9.66 -6.17 13.35
CA CYS A 14 -9.89 -6.41 11.93
C CYS A 14 -9.95 -5.09 11.15
N SER A 15 -10.69 -4.11 11.64
CA SER A 15 -10.76 -2.76 11.08
C SER A 15 -9.41 -2.04 11.15
N ALA A 16 -8.61 -2.25 12.20
CA ALA A 16 -7.25 -1.72 12.31
C ALA A 16 -6.29 -2.32 11.28
N GLN A 17 -6.36 -3.64 11.05
CA GLN A 17 -5.61 -4.30 9.99
C GLN A 17 -5.95 -3.71 8.61
N TRP A 18 -7.24 -3.59 8.30
CA TRP A 18 -7.65 -3.03 7.01
C TRP A 18 -7.23 -1.57 6.85
N LEU A 19 -7.33 -0.76 7.91
CA LEU A 19 -6.80 0.60 7.92
C LEU A 19 -5.32 0.62 7.51
N LEU A 20 -4.49 -0.21 8.15
CA LEU A 20 -3.05 -0.27 7.85
C LEU A 20 -2.76 -0.71 6.41
N LEU A 21 -3.45 -1.73 5.91
CA LEU A 21 -3.30 -2.20 4.53
C LEU A 21 -3.67 -1.10 3.52
N TRP A 22 -4.79 -0.43 3.76
CA TRP A 22 -5.30 0.62 2.89
C TRP A 22 -4.42 1.87 2.90
N THR A 23 -3.99 2.35 4.06
CA THR A 23 -3.11 3.53 4.15
C THR A 23 -1.75 3.23 3.51
N THR A 24 -1.20 2.04 3.74
CA THR A 24 0.08 1.64 3.12
C THR A 24 -0.02 1.65 1.60
N ALA A 25 -1.11 1.11 1.04
CA ALA A 25 -1.33 1.15 -0.40
C ALA A 25 -1.56 2.58 -0.93
N ALA A 26 -2.35 3.40 -0.25
CA ALA A 26 -2.69 4.76 -0.69
C ALA A 26 -1.48 5.71 -0.74
N TYR A 27 -0.51 5.49 0.15
CA TYR A 27 0.74 6.25 0.20
C TYR A 27 1.91 5.59 -0.55
N ALA A 28 1.71 4.40 -1.12
CA ALA A 28 2.69 3.81 -2.02
C ALA A 28 2.97 4.74 -3.22
N PRO A 29 4.20 4.77 -3.75
CA PRO A 29 4.49 5.45 -5.01
C PRO A 29 3.57 4.96 -6.12
N GLU A 30 3.15 5.82 -7.04
CA GLU A 30 2.31 5.39 -8.18
C GLU A 30 3.02 4.32 -9.00
N HIS A 31 4.34 4.44 -9.15
CA HIS A 31 5.22 3.44 -9.76
C HIS A 31 6.42 3.22 -8.82
N PRO A 32 6.39 2.16 -7.98
CA PRO A 32 7.51 1.84 -7.10
C PRO A 32 8.79 1.57 -7.89
N ALA A 33 9.93 1.97 -7.34
CA ALA A 33 11.21 1.71 -7.97
C ALA A 33 11.56 0.23 -7.84
N LYS A 34 12.02 -0.37 -8.95
CA LYS A 34 12.71 -1.66 -8.94
C LYS A 34 14.05 -1.48 -8.24
N ASP A 35 14.42 -2.38 -7.34
CA ASP A 35 15.57 -2.24 -6.43
C ASP A 35 16.91 -1.96 -7.14
N GLU A 36 17.03 -2.26 -8.43
CA GLU A 36 18.19 -1.90 -9.27
C GLU A 36 18.51 -0.40 -9.26
N GLN A 37 17.52 0.48 -9.08
CA GLN A 37 17.75 1.94 -9.07
C GLN A 37 18.17 2.48 -7.69
N ALA A 38 17.95 1.74 -6.60
CA ALA A 38 18.37 2.13 -5.24
C ALA A 38 19.85 1.79 -4.96
N VAL A 39 20.39 0.75 -5.61
CA VAL A 39 21.79 0.34 -5.47
C VAL A 39 22.72 1.21 -6.31
N ARG A 40 22.29 1.64 -7.50
CA ARG A 40 23.10 2.47 -8.41
C ARG A 40 23.43 3.86 -7.83
N GLY A 41 22.62 4.35 -6.90
CA GLY A 41 22.88 5.60 -6.16
C GLY A 41 23.98 5.50 -5.10
N ARG A 42 24.34 4.30 -4.63
CA ARG A 42 25.42 4.10 -3.62
C ARG A 42 26.80 3.86 -4.23
N GLN A 43 26.87 3.41 -5.49
CA GLN A 43 28.16 3.09 -6.12
C GLN A 43 28.86 4.28 -6.80
N ALA A 44 28.18 5.43 -6.94
CA ALA A 44 28.76 6.63 -7.57
C ALA A 44 29.43 7.62 -6.60
N GLN A 45 29.58 7.28 -5.32
CA GLN A 45 30.26 8.13 -4.34
C GLN A 45 31.62 7.53 -3.96
N ARG A 46 32.56 7.57 -4.91
CA ARG A 46 33.99 7.61 -4.57
C ARG A 46 34.46 9.03 -4.89
N PRO A 47 34.62 9.93 -3.90
CA PRO A 47 35.04 11.29 -4.19
C PRO A 47 36.53 11.28 -4.60
N THR A 48 36.79 11.50 -5.89
CA THR A 48 38.09 11.99 -6.34
C THR A 48 38.17 13.46 -5.95
N ILE A 49 39.03 13.76 -4.98
CA ILE A 49 39.32 15.12 -4.54
C ILE A 49 40.02 15.86 -5.68
N GLY A 50 39.31 16.79 -6.33
CA GLY A 50 39.86 17.76 -7.27
C GLY A 50 39.28 19.15 -6.96
N PRO A 51 40.06 20.24 -7.05
CA PRO A 51 39.62 21.56 -6.62
C PRO A 51 38.74 22.17 -7.72
N GLY A 52 37.43 22.24 -7.48
CA GLY A 52 36.47 22.79 -8.43
C GLY A 52 35.05 22.69 -7.88
N PHE A 53 34.80 23.40 -6.77
CA PHE A 53 33.50 23.45 -6.10
C PHE A 53 32.48 24.21 -6.96
N PHE A 54 31.78 23.51 -7.85
CA PHE A 54 30.47 23.97 -8.34
C PHE A 54 29.42 23.53 -7.33
N ALA A 55 28.67 24.49 -6.79
CA ALA A 55 27.54 24.25 -5.91
C ALA A 55 26.47 23.43 -6.65
N GLN A 56 26.50 22.12 -6.49
CA GLN A 56 25.39 21.25 -6.85
C GLN A 56 24.41 21.27 -5.68
N SER A 57 23.20 21.74 -5.96
CA SER A 57 22.02 21.63 -5.10
C SER A 57 21.91 20.22 -4.50
N PRO A 58 21.42 20.07 -3.26
CA PRO A 58 21.38 18.76 -2.60
C PRO A 58 20.57 17.76 -3.44
N PRO A 59 21.04 16.50 -3.59
CA PRO A 59 20.22 15.48 -4.22
C PRO A 59 18.99 15.28 -3.34
N THR A 60 17.81 15.52 -3.91
CA THR A 60 16.55 15.12 -3.29
C THR A 60 16.63 13.63 -3.01
N SER A 61 16.63 13.27 -1.73
CA SER A 61 16.75 11.89 -1.33
C SER A 61 15.56 11.10 -1.86
N LYS A 62 15.80 10.24 -2.85
CA LYS A 62 14.82 9.27 -3.36
C LYS A 62 14.67 8.12 -2.35
N HIS A 63 14.19 8.40 -1.15
CA HIS A 63 13.72 7.37 -0.21
C HIS A 63 12.30 6.93 -0.60
N GLY A 64 12.09 6.57 -1.86
CA GLY A 64 10.83 5.94 -2.29
C GLY A 64 10.82 4.48 -1.83
N THR A 65 9.71 4.04 -1.24
CA THR A 65 9.48 2.62 -0.92
C THR A 65 9.70 1.76 -2.17
N SER A 66 10.56 0.75 -2.09
CA SER A 66 10.86 -0.10 -3.23
C SER A 66 9.78 -1.14 -3.46
N GLU A 67 9.68 -1.62 -4.71
CA GLU A 67 8.71 -2.64 -5.12
C GLU A 67 8.82 -3.90 -4.24
N ALA A 68 10.04 -4.37 -3.93
CA ALA A 68 10.24 -5.55 -3.08
C ALA A 68 9.77 -5.36 -1.64
N ALA A 69 9.85 -4.13 -1.09
CA ALA A 69 9.33 -3.85 0.25
C ALA A 69 7.80 -3.98 0.27
N LEU A 70 7.11 -3.47 -0.76
CA LEU A 70 5.67 -3.60 -0.90
C LEU A 70 5.26 -5.07 -1.15
N ASP A 71 5.96 -5.78 -2.05
CA ASP A 71 5.70 -7.21 -2.31
C ASP A 71 5.86 -8.03 -1.03
N THR A 72 6.92 -7.78 -0.27
CA THR A 72 7.16 -8.46 1.01
C THR A 72 6.07 -8.13 2.02
N PHE A 73 5.70 -6.86 2.15
CA PHE A 73 4.67 -6.42 3.09
C PHE A 73 3.33 -7.08 2.78
N PHE A 74 2.80 -6.91 1.56
CA PHE A 74 1.48 -7.45 1.22
C PHE A 74 1.48 -8.97 1.02
N GLY A 75 2.58 -9.56 0.56
CA GLY A 75 2.69 -11.00 0.32
C GLY A 75 2.94 -11.83 1.58
N LYS A 76 3.44 -11.22 2.66
CA LYS A 76 3.73 -11.91 3.94
C LYS A 76 3.00 -11.32 5.15
N PHE A 77 2.10 -10.36 4.93
CA PHE A 77 1.32 -9.77 6.00
C PHE A 77 0.58 -10.87 6.78
N GLN A 78 0.74 -10.87 8.10
CA GLN A 78 0.05 -11.83 8.95
C GLN A 78 -1.36 -11.32 9.24
N ASP A 79 -2.36 -12.15 9.01
CA ASP A 79 -3.74 -11.83 9.35
C ASP A 79 -3.89 -11.74 10.88
N LEU A 80 -4.13 -10.52 11.36
CA LEU A 80 -4.42 -10.20 12.76
C LEU A 80 -5.89 -10.45 13.07
N CYS A 81 -6.77 -10.34 12.07
CA CYS A 81 -8.18 -10.66 12.21
C CYS A 81 -8.38 -12.18 12.22
N ARG A 82 -8.38 -12.80 13.41
CA ARG A 82 -8.48 -14.27 13.55
C ARG A 82 -9.87 -14.79 13.93
N GLU A 83 -10.75 -13.90 14.37
CA GLU A 83 -12.05 -14.23 14.93
C GLU A 83 -13.17 -13.38 14.31
N GLY A 84 -14.40 -13.89 14.37
CA GLY A 84 -15.59 -13.21 13.84
C GLY A 84 -15.85 -13.45 12.34
N PRO A 85 -16.84 -12.76 11.75
CA PRO A 85 -17.27 -12.99 10.37
C PRO A 85 -16.25 -12.57 9.31
N TYR A 86 -15.18 -11.87 9.71
CA TYR A 86 -14.07 -11.43 8.84
C TYR A 86 -12.76 -12.15 9.15
N ALA A 87 -12.80 -13.24 9.92
CA ALA A 87 -11.61 -13.97 10.30
C ALA A 87 -10.84 -14.48 9.09
N ASN A 88 -9.52 -14.29 9.09
CA ASN A 88 -8.57 -14.77 8.09
C ASN A 88 -8.84 -14.27 6.66
N CYS A 89 -9.56 -13.16 6.55
CA CYS A 89 -10.03 -12.58 5.32
C CYS A 89 -8.91 -12.22 4.33
N PHE A 90 -7.84 -11.59 4.81
CA PHE A 90 -6.71 -11.22 3.96
C PHE A 90 -5.89 -12.45 3.56
N LYS A 91 -5.67 -13.37 4.51
CA LYS A 91 -4.99 -14.64 4.24
C LYS A 91 -5.71 -15.47 3.20
N GLN A 92 -7.04 -15.56 3.27
CA GLN A 92 -7.85 -16.25 2.27
C GLN A 92 -7.73 -15.55 0.92
N ALA A 93 -7.87 -14.22 0.86
CA ALA A 93 -7.72 -13.48 -0.39
C ALA A 93 -6.37 -13.75 -1.10
N LEU A 94 -5.27 -13.90 -0.35
CA LEU A 94 -3.97 -14.31 -0.91
C LEU A 94 -3.97 -15.73 -1.50
N GLN A 95 -4.74 -16.66 -0.91
CA GLN A 95 -4.86 -18.03 -1.43
C GLN A 95 -5.69 -18.08 -2.72
N ASP A 96 -6.73 -17.25 -2.79
CA ASP A 96 -7.68 -17.29 -3.89
C ASP A 96 -7.29 -16.44 -5.10
N PHE A 97 -6.74 -15.24 -4.85
CA PHE A 97 -6.36 -14.30 -5.91
C PHE A 97 -4.86 -14.28 -6.17
N GLY A 98 -4.06 -14.99 -5.36
CA GLY A 98 -2.61 -14.85 -5.36
C GLY A 98 -2.15 -13.55 -4.72
N ARG A 99 -0.87 -13.22 -4.89
CA ARG A 99 -0.30 -11.97 -4.36
C ARG A 99 -0.78 -10.76 -5.16
N PRO A 100 -1.02 -9.60 -4.51
CA PRO A 100 -1.31 -8.37 -5.24
C PRO A 100 -0.12 -7.95 -6.11
N SER A 101 -0.43 -7.41 -7.29
CA SER A 101 0.56 -6.66 -8.06
C SER A 101 0.90 -5.38 -7.32
N VAL A 102 2.20 -5.14 -7.11
CA VAL A 102 2.75 -3.91 -6.55
C VAL A 102 3.40 -3.02 -7.61
N ALA A 103 3.20 -3.33 -8.90
CA ALA A 103 3.74 -2.57 -10.02
C ALA A 103 3.18 -1.13 -10.10
N SER A 104 1.95 -0.95 -9.61
CA SER A 104 1.38 0.38 -9.43
C SER A 104 0.49 0.47 -8.20
N ARG A 105 0.40 1.68 -7.63
CA ARG A 105 -0.55 1.96 -6.54
C ARG A 105 -1.98 1.62 -6.93
N ARG A 106 -2.38 1.95 -8.17
CA ARG A 106 -3.71 1.66 -8.69
C ARG A 106 -4.03 0.17 -8.63
N GLU A 107 -3.16 -0.68 -9.15
CA GLU A 107 -3.37 -2.13 -9.17
C GLU A 107 -3.47 -2.68 -7.74
N LEU A 108 -2.56 -2.26 -6.87
CA LEU A 108 -2.54 -2.67 -5.46
C LEU A 108 -3.85 -2.30 -4.74
N MET A 109 -4.32 -1.06 -4.89
CA MET A 109 -5.55 -0.60 -4.26
C MET A 109 -6.81 -1.29 -4.83
N LEU A 110 -6.85 -1.54 -6.13
CA LEU A 110 -7.96 -2.29 -6.74
C LEU A 110 -7.98 -3.74 -6.28
N TRP A 111 -6.81 -4.38 -6.15
CA TRP A 111 -6.69 -5.72 -5.59
C TRP A 111 -7.20 -5.77 -4.15
N LEU A 112 -6.78 -4.82 -3.29
CA LEU A 112 -7.27 -4.72 -1.91
C LEU A 112 -8.79 -4.57 -1.85
N CYS A 113 -9.37 -3.77 -2.76
CA CYS A 113 -10.81 -3.62 -2.83
C CYS A 113 -11.52 -4.94 -3.14
N MET A 114 -11.00 -5.69 -4.12
CA MET A 114 -11.55 -7.00 -4.47
C MET A 114 -11.40 -8.01 -3.33
N ALA A 115 -10.25 -8.02 -2.65
CA ALA A 115 -9.97 -8.84 -1.48
C ALA A 115 -10.97 -8.57 -0.34
N GLU A 116 -11.17 -7.30 0.03
CA GLU A 116 -12.11 -6.93 1.08
C GLU A 116 -13.56 -7.21 0.67
N ASN A 117 -13.94 -6.91 -0.58
CA ASN A 117 -15.30 -7.14 -1.07
C ASN A 117 -15.69 -8.61 -1.13
N ARG A 118 -14.75 -9.50 -1.46
CA ARG A 118 -14.98 -10.95 -1.38
C ARG A 118 -15.46 -11.34 0.02
N CYS A 119 -14.78 -10.82 1.03
CA CYS A 119 -15.03 -11.11 2.42
C CYS A 119 -16.33 -10.48 2.94
N LEU A 120 -16.60 -9.23 2.55
CA LEU A 120 -17.89 -8.59 2.79
C LEU A 120 -19.03 -9.41 2.20
N LYS A 121 -18.88 -9.90 0.96
CA LYS A 121 -19.89 -10.74 0.30
C LYS A 121 -20.10 -12.06 1.04
N GLN A 122 -19.04 -12.72 1.50
CA GLN A 122 -19.14 -13.96 2.28
C GLN A 122 -19.83 -13.73 3.65
N ALA A 123 -19.61 -12.58 4.26
CA ALA A 123 -20.28 -12.18 5.50
C ALA A 123 -21.72 -11.67 5.28
N GLY A 124 -22.24 -11.67 4.05
CA GLY A 124 -23.59 -11.20 3.73
C GLY A 124 -23.75 -9.67 3.82
N LEU A 125 -22.65 -8.93 3.69
CA LEU A 125 -22.59 -7.48 3.84
C LEU A 125 -22.48 -6.77 2.49
N PRO A 126 -22.89 -5.48 2.44
CA PRO A 126 -22.80 -4.71 1.21
C PRO A 126 -21.34 -4.53 0.78
N THR A 127 -21.08 -4.82 -0.50
CA THR A 127 -19.77 -4.62 -1.11
C THR A 127 -19.52 -3.14 -1.39
N LYS A 128 -18.25 -2.74 -1.35
CA LYS A 128 -17.78 -1.40 -1.68
C LYS A 128 -17.58 -1.25 -3.20
N ARG A 129 -17.62 -0.02 -3.69
CA ARG A 129 -17.29 0.27 -5.10
C ARG A 129 -15.78 0.36 -5.28
N CYS A 130 -15.22 -0.47 -6.15
CA CYS A 130 -13.78 -0.48 -6.44
C CYS A 130 -13.39 0.54 -7.51
N ARG A 131 -13.71 1.81 -7.29
CA ARG A 131 -13.31 2.90 -8.20
C ARG A 131 -12.08 3.61 -7.63
N TYR A 132 -10.98 3.59 -8.37
CA TYR A 132 -9.70 4.14 -7.90
C TYR A 132 -9.81 5.59 -7.38
N THR A 133 -10.53 6.46 -8.09
CA THR A 133 -10.71 7.86 -7.66
C THR A 133 -11.43 8.00 -6.32
N GLU A 134 -12.43 7.15 -6.06
CA GLU A 134 -13.17 7.13 -4.79
C GLU A 134 -12.31 6.54 -3.68
N LEU A 135 -11.54 5.49 -3.97
CA LEU A 135 -10.59 4.89 -3.02
C LEU A 135 -9.49 5.88 -2.62
N MET A 136 -8.94 6.63 -3.57
CA MET A 136 -7.94 7.67 -3.29
C MET A 136 -8.53 8.79 -2.42
N GLY A 137 -9.74 9.26 -2.73
CA GLY A 137 -10.40 10.29 -1.93
C GLY A 137 -10.72 9.83 -0.49
N ARG A 138 -10.86 8.51 -0.27
CA ARG A 138 -11.11 7.94 1.06
C ARG A 138 -9.83 7.74 1.88
N TRP A 139 -8.77 7.24 1.25
CA TRP A 139 -7.60 6.71 1.94
C TRP A 139 -6.39 7.63 1.91
N ARG A 140 -6.46 8.71 1.14
CA ARG A 140 -5.38 9.67 1.00
C ARG A 140 -5.90 11.10 1.11
N TYR A 141 -5.16 11.93 1.83
CA TYR A 141 -5.44 13.35 1.86
C TYR A 141 -5.14 14.00 0.50
N PRO A 142 -5.93 15.01 0.10
CA PRO A 142 -5.68 15.79 -1.12
C PRO A 142 -4.50 16.76 -0.97
N ASP A 143 -3.77 16.72 0.14
CA ASP A 143 -2.73 17.67 0.55
C ASP A 143 -1.40 17.53 -0.21
N GLY A 144 -1.30 16.57 -1.12
CA GLY A 144 -0.12 16.39 -1.96
C GLY A 144 1.07 15.77 -1.25
N TYR A 145 0.94 15.34 0.01
CA TYR A 145 2.01 14.62 0.70
C TYR A 145 2.23 13.22 0.07
N LEU A 146 3.49 12.98 -0.33
CA LEU A 146 4.17 11.68 -0.39
C LEU A 146 5.40 11.78 0.51
#